data_AF-A0A1G6T8P1-F1
#
_entry.id   AF-A0A1G6T8P1-F1
#
_cell.length_a   1.000
_cell.length_b   1.000
_cell.length_c   1.000
_cell.angle_alpha   90.00
_cell.angle_beta   90.00
_cell.angle_gamma   90.00
#
_symmetry.space_group_name_H-M   'P 1'
#
loop_
_entity.id
_entity.type
_entity.pdbx_description
1 polymer ?
#
loop_
_entity_poly.entity_id
_entity_poly.type
_entity_poly.pdbx_seq_one_letter_code
_entity_poly.pdbx_strand_id
1 'polypeptide(L)'
;MTGDPLKLFGRHLTWLRKQRGWSQEALSLESGLARSYLSGIERGTRNVALYNICTLADTLGVAPPEMLNFSQHESATTVEAPRSPFHSESSPAVQATMRYMAELSDFEQDVVAGVARALAKKNPR
;
A
#
# COMPACT_ATOMS: atom_id res chain seq x y z
N MET A 1 2.29 -16.85 -0.21
CA MET A 1 2.80 -15.52 0.20
C MET A 1 3.78 -15.10 -0.86
N THR A 2 3.49 -14.04 -1.63
CA THR A 2 4.26 -13.71 -2.84
C THR A 2 5.14 -12.47 -2.63
N GLY A 3 5.38 -12.10 -1.38
CA GLY A 3 6.26 -10.98 -1.00
C GLY A 3 7.08 -11.27 0.27
N ASP A 4 8.15 -10.50 0.46
CA ASP A 4 8.97 -10.52 1.67
C ASP A 4 8.12 -10.12 2.89
N PRO A 5 7.91 -11.04 3.87
CA PRO A 5 7.04 -10.79 5.01
C PRO A 5 7.50 -9.61 5.87
N LEU A 6 8.81 -9.34 5.93
CA LEU A 6 9.33 -8.21 6.70
C LEU A 6 8.93 -6.88 6.07
N LYS A 7 8.95 -6.80 4.74
CA LYS A 7 8.49 -5.60 4.02
C LYS A 7 6.99 -5.41 4.13
N LEU A 8 6.22 -6.51 4.07
CA LEU A 8 4.76 -6.44 4.24
C LEU A 8 4.39 -5.94 5.64
N PHE A 9 4.98 -6.54 6.68
CA PHE A 9 4.80 -6.09 8.05
C PHE A 9 5.24 -4.64 8.23
N GLY A 10 6.40 -4.26 7.71
CA GLY A 10 6.91 -2.89 7.81
C GLY A 10 5.99 -1.84 7.18
N ARG A 11 5.40 -2.15 6.02
CA ARG A 11 4.38 -1.29 5.39
C ARG A 11 3.11 -1.19 6.20
N HIS A 12 2.66 -2.31 6.76
CA HIS A 12 1.47 -2.33 7.60
C HIS A 12 1.67 -1.52 8.89
N LEU A 13 2.81 -1.68 9.56
CA LEU A 13 3.20 -0.87 10.72
C LEU A 13 3.22 0.63 10.37
N THR A 14 3.79 0.97 9.21
CA THR A 14 3.79 2.36 8.72
C THR A 14 2.36 2.88 8.53
N TRP A 15 1.47 2.06 7.98
CA TRP A 15 0.07 2.42 7.78
C TRP A 15 -0.64 2.64 9.11
N LEU A 16 -0.56 1.70 10.06
CA LEU A 16 -1.15 1.83 11.41
C LEU A 16 -0.66 3.09 12.13
N ARG A 17 0.66 3.33 12.10
CA ARG A 17 1.26 4.54 12.70
C ARG A 17 0.71 5.82 12.07
N LYS A 18 0.53 5.85 10.75
CA LYS A 18 -0.02 7.02 10.04
C LYS A 18 -1.51 7.22 10.31
N GLN A 19 -2.30 6.17 10.52
CA GLN A 19 -3.70 6.30 10.94
C GLN A 19 -3.83 7.02 12.30
N ARG A 20 -2.82 6.86 13.18
CA ARG A 20 -2.69 7.61 14.44
C ARG A 20 -2.13 9.03 14.28
N GLY A 21 -1.72 9.43 13.08
CA GLY A 21 -1.07 10.72 12.82
C GLY A 21 0.35 10.83 13.40
N TRP A 22 0.99 9.71 13.73
CA TRP A 22 2.26 9.70 14.46
C TRP A 22 3.48 9.68 13.54
N SER A 23 4.56 10.37 13.95
CA SER A 23 5.90 10.21 13.39
C SER A 23 6.60 8.96 13.94
N GLN A 24 7.74 8.57 13.35
CA GLN A 24 8.55 7.47 13.90
C GLN A 24 9.08 7.82 15.30
N GLU A 25 9.41 9.09 15.52
CA GLU A 25 9.82 9.66 16.81
C GLU A 25 8.70 9.51 17.85
N ALA A 26 7.46 9.84 17.48
CA ALA A 26 6.31 9.70 18.36
C ALA A 26 6.09 8.24 18.75
N LEU A 27 6.04 7.32 17.76
CA LEU A 27 5.90 5.89 18.06
C LEU A 27 7.07 5.35 18.89
N SER A 28 8.29 5.82 18.65
CA SER A 28 9.48 5.46 19.42
C SER A 28 9.33 5.85 20.89
N LEU A 29 8.88 7.08 21.14
CA LEU A 29 8.67 7.59 22.48
C LEU A 29 7.60 6.80 23.23
N GLU A 30 6.45 6.57 22.59
CA GLU A 30 5.31 5.89 23.21
C GLU A 30 5.55 4.38 23.43
N SER A 31 6.23 3.71 22.49
CA SER A 31 6.49 2.26 22.60
C SER A 31 7.75 1.90 23.40
N GLY A 32 8.60 2.88 23.71
CA GLY A 32 9.92 2.66 24.29
C GLY A 32 10.92 1.98 23.35
N LEU A 33 10.56 1.70 22.10
CA LEU A 33 11.45 1.12 21.10
C LEU A 33 12.33 2.19 20.47
N ALA A 34 13.61 1.89 20.25
CA ALA A 34 14.52 2.83 19.60
C ALA A 34 14.03 3.20 18.19
N ARG A 35 14.02 4.50 17.86
CA ARG A 35 13.60 5.01 16.55
C ARG A 35 14.32 4.33 15.38
N SER A 36 15.62 4.06 15.51
CA SER A 36 16.41 3.37 14.48
C SER A 36 15.95 1.92 14.26
N TYR A 37 15.50 1.25 15.32
CA TYR A 37 14.92 -0.08 15.26
C TYR A 37 13.55 -0.05 14.57
N LEU A 38 12.65 0.87 14.95
CA LEU A 38 11.37 1.09 14.26
C LEU A 38 11.55 1.38 12.78
N SER A 39 12.49 2.27 12.45
CA SER A 39 12.85 2.61 11.07
C SER A 39 13.33 1.37 10.30
N GLY A 40 14.09 0.48 10.96
CA GLY A 40 14.54 -0.78 10.39
C GLY A 40 13.40 -1.79 10.17
N ILE A 41 12.39 -1.82 11.05
CA ILE A 41 11.18 -2.64 10.91
C ILE A 41 10.33 -2.13 9.74
N GLU A 42 10.05 -0.82 9.68
CA GLU A 42 9.20 -0.23 8.63
C GLU A 42 9.77 -0.43 7.22
N ARG A 43 11.10 -0.48 7.08
CA ARG A 43 11.79 -0.81 5.82
C ARG A 43 11.89 -2.32 5.53
N GLY A 44 11.49 -3.18 6.46
CA GLY A 44 11.65 -4.64 6.34
C GLY A 44 13.09 -5.14 6.47
N THR A 45 13.99 -4.35 7.07
CA THR A 45 15.41 -4.71 7.28
C THR A 45 15.69 -5.31 8.67
N ARG A 46 14.65 -5.46 9.49
CA ARG A 46 14.71 -6.03 10.83
C ARG A 46 13.58 -7.03 11.00
N ASN A 47 13.91 -8.21 11.52
CA ASN A 47 12.92 -9.14 12.04
C ASN A 47 12.50 -8.68 13.45
N VAL A 48 11.21 -8.43 13.64
CA VAL A 48 10.66 -7.97 14.91
C VAL A 48 10.32 -9.19 15.79
N ALA A 49 10.72 -9.16 17.05
CA ALA A 49 10.38 -10.22 17.99
C ALA A 49 8.90 -10.13 18.38
N LEU A 50 8.27 -11.28 18.69
CA LEU A 50 6.86 -11.36 19.09
C LEU A 50 6.51 -10.38 20.23
N TYR A 51 7.38 -10.26 21.24
CA TYR A 51 7.19 -9.32 22.35
C TYR A 51 7.00 -7.88 21.85
N ASN A 52 7.86 -7.43 20.92
CA ASN A 52 7.78 -6.09 20.33
C ASN A 52 6.55 -5.91 19.43
N ILE A 53 6.04 -6.98 18.80
CA ILE A 53 4.77 -6.94 18.07
C ILE A 53 3.63 -6.63 19.03
N CYS A 54 3.56 -7.31 20.17
CA CYS A 54 2.55 -7.05 21.20
C CYS A 54 2.69 -5.64 21.78
N THR A 55 3.91 -5.21 22.12
CA THR A 55 4.17 -3.83 22.60
C THR A 55 3.69 -2.79 21.60
N LEU A 56 3.97 -2.98 20.31
CA LEU A 56 3.50 -2.08 19.26
C LEU A 56 1.98 -2.09 19.12
N ALA A 57 1.33 -3.25 19.22
CA ALA A 57 -0.12 -3.39 19.19
C ALA A 57 -0.78 -2.58 20.32
N ASP A 58 -0.28 -2.76 21.54
CA ASP A 58 -0.77 -2.04 22.73
C ASP A 58 -0.55 -0.52 22.58
N THR A 59 0.64 -0.11 22.12
CA THR A 59 0.97 1.32 21.89
C THR A 59 0.07 1.95 20.82
N LEU A 60 -0.18 1.23 19.73
CA LEU A 60 -1.07 1.65 18.65
C LEU A 60 -2.54 1.39 18.94
N GLY A 61 -2.87 0.89 20.14
CA GLY A 61 -4.22 0.52 20.61
C GLY A 61 -5.01 -0.30 19.60
N VAL A 62 -4.36 -1.31 19.02
CA VAL A 62 -4.98 -2.33 18.17
C VAL A 62 -4.76 -3.70 18.81
N ALA A 63 -5.58 -4.69 18.47
CA ALA A 63 -5.38 -6.05 18.96
C ALA A 63 -4.12 -6.69 18.32
N PRO A 64 -3.37 -7.56 19.01
CA PRO A 64 -2.18 -8.21 18.44
C PRO A 64 -2.38 -8.91 17.08
N PRO A 65 -3.53 -9.58 16.79
CA PRO A 65 -3.77 -10.15 15.47
C PRO A 65 -3.80 -9.12 14.33
N GLU A 66 -4.21 -7.87 14.62
CA GLU A 66 -4.24 -6.81 13.61
C GLU A 66 -2.83 -6.53 13.09
N MET A 67 -1.81 -6.58 13.95
CA MET A 67 -0.41 -6.41 13.54
C MET A 67 0.04 -7.45 12.50
N LEU A 68 -0.63 -8.60 12.43
CA LEU A 68 -0.34 -9.67 11.47
C LEU A 68 -1.24 -9.65 10.22
N ASN A 69 -2.18 -8.69 10.14
CA ASN A 69 -3.12 -8.54 9.03
C ASN A 69 -2.53 -7.72 7.86
N PHE A 70 -1.34 -8.11 7.41
CA PHE A 70 -0.54 -7.34 6.44
C PHE A 70 -0.50 -7.91 5.02
N SER A 71 -1.28 -8.97 4.72
CA SER A 71 -1.41 -9.56 3.38
C SER A 71 -1.99 -8.58 2.35
N GLN A 72 -2.86 -7.67 2.80
CA GLN A 72 -3.48 -6.62 1.99
C GLN A 72 -2.51 -5.53 1.49
N HIS A 73 -1.28 -5.47 2.02
CA HIS A 73 -0.28 -4.48 1.61
C HIS A 73 0.70 -5.01 0.54
N GLU A 74 0.40 -6.09 -0.17
CA GLU A 74 1.23 -6.61 -1.28
C GLU A 74 1.34 -5.64 -2.47
N SER A 75 0.27 -4.90 -2.79
CA SER A 75 0.15 -4.14 -4.06
C SER A 75 0.93 -2.82 -4.15
N ALA A 76 1.65 -2.40 -3.09
CA ALA A 76 2.40 -1.14 -3.09
C ALA A 76 3.84 -1.25 -3.64
N THR A 77 4.30 -2.44 -4.03
CA THR A 77 5.54 -2.59 -4.82
C THR A 77 5.20 -2.57 -6.31
N THR A 78 4.85 -1.42 -6.86
CA THR A 78 5.19 -1.16 -8.26
C THR A 78 6.28 -0.10 -8.22
N VAL A 79 7.38 -0.42 -8.90
CA VAL A 79 8.44 0.49 -9.33
C VAL A 79 7.88 1.91 -9.44
N GLU A 80 8.57 2.90 -8.85
CA GLU A 80 8.29 4.32 -9.04
C GLU A 80 8.20 4.57 -10.55
N ALA A 81 6.98 4.52 -11.09
CA ALA A 81 6.71 4.86 -12.47
C ALA A 81 7.15 6.32 -12.61
N PRO A 82 7.84 6.69 -13.71
CA PRO A 82 8.29 8.05 -13.90
C PRO A 82 7.10 8.97 -13.64
N ARG A 83 7.24 9.89 -12.66
CA ARG A 83 6.19 10.82 -12.24
C ARG A 83 5.57 11.42 -13.50
N SER A 84 4.42 10.87 -13.90
CA SER A 84 3.65 11.41 -15.00
C SER A 84 3.04 12.71 -14.48
N PRO A 85 3.05 13.82 -15.23
CA PRO A 85 2.66 15.13 -14.73
C PRO A 85 1.20 15.24 -14.29
N PHE A 86 0.40 14.19 -14.49
CA PHE A 86 -1.03 14.17 -14.22
C PHE A 86 -1.35 13.34 -12.97
N HIS A 87 -0.97 13.86 -11.80
CA HIS A 87 -1.81 13.66 -10.63
C HIS A 87 -2.77 14.85 -10.55
N SER A 88 -3.93 14.70 -11.19
CA SER A 88 -5.12 15.37 -10.71
C SER A 88 -6.11 14.28 -10.35
N GLU A 89 -6.79 14.47 -9.23
CA GLU A 89 -8.00 13.76 -8.85
C GLU A 89 -8.77 13.28 -10.07
N SER A 90 -9.09 11.98 -10.11
CA SER A 90 -9.73 11.34 -11.24
C SER A 90 -10.90 12.21 -11.71
N SER A 91 -10.74 12.82 -12.88
CA SER A 91 -11.76 13.69 -13.47
C SER A 91 -13.13 13.00 -13.37
N PRO A 92 -14.23 13.72 -13.11
CA PRO A 92 -15.57 13.13 -13.07
C PRO A 92 -15.87 12.24 -14.28
N ALA A 93 -15.28 12.55 -15.44
CA ALA A 93 -15.35 11.71 -16.63
C ALA A 93 -14.64 10.35 -16.49
N VAL A 94 -13.47 10.30 -15.85
CA VAL A 94 -12.72 9.05 -15.59
C VAL A 94 -13.47 8.17 -14.59
N GLN A 95 -14.04 8.77 -13.54
CA GLN A 95 -14.84 8.04 -12.55
C GLN A 95 -16.15 7.51 -13.16
N ALA A 96 -16.84 8.33 -13.96
CA ALA A 96 -18.02 7.90 -14.70
C ALA A 96 -17.68 6.73 -15.65
N THR A 97 -16.55 6.83 -16.36
CA THR A 97 -16.08 5.76 -17.25
C THR A 97 -15.83 4.46 -16.46
N MET A 98 -15.15 4.53 -15.32
CA MET A 98 -14.90 3.35 -14.47
C MET A 98 -16.19 2.69 -13.98
N ARG A 99 -17.22 3.49 -13.65
CA ARG A 99 -18.52 2.96 -13.24
C ARG A 99 -19.22 2.23 -14.38
N TYR A 100 -19.20 2.78 -15.60
CA TYR A 100 -19.78 2.09 -16.76
C TYR A 100 -18.99 0.84 -17.16
N MET A 101 -17.66 0.86 -17.06
CA MET A 101 -16.82 -0.32 -17.36
C MET A 101 -17.09 -1.50 -16.40
N ALA A 102 -17.55 -1.23 -15.17
CA ALA A 102 -17.86 -2.26 -14.18
C ALA A 102 -19.17 -3.03 -14.46
N GLU A 103 -20.03 -2.50 -15.33
CA GLU A 103 -21.33 -3.08 -15.69
C GLU A 103 -21.33 -3.73 -17.09
N LEU A 104 -20.19 -3.78 -17.77
CA LEU A 104 -20.07 -4.33 -19.12
C LEU A 104 -20.03 -5.86 -19.14
N SER A 105 -20.66 -6.42 -20.17
CA SER A 105 -20.53 -7.84 -20.50
C SER A 105 -19.14 -8.20 -21.03
N ASP A 106 -18.77 -9.48 -20.95
CA ASP A 106 -17.46 -9.96 -21.40
C ASP A 106 -17.15 -9.59 -22.87
N PHE A 107 -18.18 -9.60 -23.73
CA PHE A 107 -18.04 -9.19 -25.13
C PHE A 107 -17.68 -7.70 -25.29
N GLU A 108 -18.34 -6.83 -24.51
CA GLU A 108 -18.08 -5.39 -24.56
C GLU A 108 -16.69 -5.05 -24.00
N GLN A 109 -16.26 -5.76 -22.95
CA GLN A 109 -14.92 -5.63 -22.40
C GLN A 109 -13.84 -6.00 -23.44
N ASP A 110 -14.08 -7.04 -24.23
CA ASP A 110 -13.16 -7.45 -25.31
C ASP A 110 -13.02 -6.39 -26.41
N VAL A 111 -14.12 -5.74 -26.79
CA VAL A 111 -14.12 -4.64 -27.77
C VAL A 111 -13.33 -3.45 -27.24
N VAL A 112 -13.57 -3.05 -25.98
CA VAL A 112 -12.83 -1.94 -25.33
C VAL A 112 -11.33 -2.25 -25.27
N ALA A 113 -10.97 -3.48 -24.90
CA ALA A 113 -9.58 -3.91 -24.87
C ALA A 113 -8.94 -3.88 -26.27
N GLY A 114 -9.70 -4.22 -27.32
CA GLY A 114 -9.29 -4.09 -28.71
C GLY A 114 -8.94 -2.65 -29.11
N VAL A 115 -9.81 -1.70 -28.77
CA VAL A 115 -9.59 -0.26 -29.03
C VAL A 115 -8.37 0.25 -28.26
N ALA A 116 -8.25 -0.10 -26.97
CA ALA A 116 -7.11 0.31 -26.14
C ALA A 116 -5.77 -0.17 -26.73
N ARG A 117 -5.69 -1.42 -27.19
CA ARG A 117 -4.51 -1.97 -27.87
C ARG A 117 -4.21 -1.23 -29.18
N ALA A 118 -5.22 -0.89 -29.96
CA ALA A 118 -5.06 -0.15 -31.21
C ALA A 118 -4.51 1.27 -30.97
N LEU A 119 -5.02 1.96 -29.95
CA LEU A 119 -4.56 3.28 -29.56
C LEU A 119 -3.11 3.24 -29.02
N ALA A 120 -2.76 2.25 -28.20
CA ALA A 120 -1.41 2.07 -27.70
C ALA A 120 -0.39 1.84 -28.83
N LYS A 121 -0.77 1.11 -29.88
CA LYS A 121 0.09 0.85 -31.05
C LYS A 121 0.31 2.09 -31.93
N LYS A 122 -0.63 3.05 -31.93
CA LYS A 122 -0.56 4.28 -32.74
C LYS A 122 0.36 5.36 -32.13
N ASN A 123 0.81 5.18 -30.88
CA ASN A 123 1.67 6.11 -30.16
C ASN A 123 3.08 5.52 -29.90
N PRO A 124 3.84 5.11 -30.94
CA PRO A 124 5.25 4.80 -30.73
C PRO A 124 5.97 6.12 -30.37
N ARG A 125 6.74 6.11 -29.28
CA ARG A 125 7.55 7.26 -28.87
C ARG A 125 8.49 7.72 -29.98
#